data_AF-A0A834MY04-F1
#
_entry.id   AF-A0A834MY04-F1
#
_cell.length_a   1.000
_cell.length_b   1.000
_cell.length_c   1.000
_cell.angle_alpha   90.00
_cell.angle_beta   90.00
_cell.angle_gamma   90.00
#
_symmetry.space_group_name_H-M   'P 1'
#
loop_
_entity.id
_entity.type
_entity.pdbx_description
1 polymer ?
#
loop_
_entity_poly.entity_id
_entity_poly.type
_entity_poly.pdbx_seq_one_letter_code
_entity_poly.pdbx_strand_id
1 'polypeptide(L)'
;MAEANIIVLKSAKDHNLEEKQRIIDRAPFKDLKINDAQILDTVKGREICEHCYRSRKFFCYTCFTPVIDQKYFPRLKLPVKIDIIKHPREIEGKSTAVHAAVLAPEDVKIYIYPDFPEILENEETVLIFPSKAAVTIDNLFIKEVQQDGKTFLKRIRNEYPIKRAIFIDSTWHQTKSIYKDQRLRDLRCIVLKSRISQFWRHQKKSPRWYLATIEAIHQFLIELHTCAFDIVECAYKEEDKDKEDSLNFEKLNYNASNSNQKYDGRYDNLLYFFKYMYEKIHTIYDHDKLWAYKRPLI
;
A
#
# COMPACT_ATOMS: atom_id res chain seq x y z
N MET A 1 21.83 14.39 44.10
CA MET A 1 20.95 13.28 43.70
C MET A 1 21.21 13.04 42.22
N ALA A 2 21.93 11.98 41.89
CA ALA A 2 22.36 11.69 40.53
C ALA A 2 21.22 11.01 39.77
N GLU A 3 20.86 11.56 38.61
CA GLU A 3 19.92 10.96 37.67
C GLU A 3 20.52 9.66 37.12
N ALA A 4 19.83 8.56 37.34
CA ALA A 4 20.20 7.26 36.80
C ALA A 4 20.01 7.28 35.27
N ASN A 5 21.12 7.19 34.53
CA ASN A 5 21.11 6.89 33.11
C ASN A 5 20.55 5.48 32.91
N ILE A 6 19.29 5.40 32.48
CA ILE A 6 18.69 4.16 32.01
C ILE A 6 19.33 3.84 30.64
N ILE A 7 20.39 3.03 30.65
CA ILE A 7 20.94 2.42 29.45
C ILE A 7 19.99 1.29 29.06
N VAL A 8 19.09 1.56 28.11
CA VAL A 8 18.26 0.52 27.50
C VAL A 8 19.17 -0.34 26.61
N LEU A 9 19.50 -1.54 27.07
CA LEU A 9 20.20 -2.54 26.28
C LEU A 9 19.29 -2.98 25.12
N LYS A 10 19.66 -2.62 23.88
CA LYS A 10 18.95 -3.06 22.66
C LYS A 10 19.22 -4.54 22.40
N SER A 11 18.19 -5.29 22.04
CA SER A 11 18.32 -6.72 21.74
C SER A 11 19.01 -6.96 20.40
N ALA A 12 19.58 -8.16 20.19
CA ALA A 12 20.20 -8.54 18.91
C ALA A 12 19.19 -8.49 17.72
N LYS A 13 17.90 -8.71 18.00
CA LYS A 13 16.81 -8.58 17.02
C LYS A 13 16.62 -7.12 16.59
N ASP A 14 16.75 -6.18 17.52
CA ASP A 14 16.62 -4.74 17.25
C ASP A 14 17.78 -4.23 16.37
N HIS A 15 19.00 -4.68 16.65
CA HIS A 15 20.19 -4.32 15.88
C HIS A 15 20.12 -4.82 14.42
N ASN A 16 19.52 -6.00 14.18
CA ASN A 16 19.32 -6.54 12.83
C ASN A 16 18.30 -5.72 12.03
N LEU A 17 17.23 -5.25 12.68
CA LEU A 17 16.21 -4.40 12.06
C LEU A 17 16.75 -3.01 11.71
N GLU A 18 17.54 -2.40 12.60
CA GLU A 18 18.18 -1.11 12.36
C GLU A 18 19.19 -1.15 11.19
N GLU A 19 19.94 -2.25 11.04
CA GLU A 19 20.88 -2.38 9.92
C GLU A 19 20.14 -2.60 8.58
N LYS A 20 19.11 -3.47 8.56
CA LYS A 20 18.24 -3.64 7.39
C LYS A 20 17.59 -2.32 6.99
N GLN A 21 17.13 -1.54 7.96
CA GLN A 21 16.56 -0.21 7.76
C GLN A 21 17.57 0.72 7.07
N ARG A 22 18.82 0.80 7.56
CA ARG A 22 19.87 1.63 6.95
C ARG A 22 20.15 1.23 5.51
N ILE A 23 20.17 -0.06 5.20
CA ILE A 23 20.38 -0.57 3.84
C ILE A 23 19.22 -0.13 2.92
N ILE A 24 17.98 -0.24 3.40
CA ILE A 24 16.78 0.19 2.66
C ILE A 24 16.82 1.71 2.43
N ASP A 25 17.08 2.49 3.47
CA ASP A 25 17.03 3.96 3.43
C ASP A 25 18.11 4.56 2.51
N ARG A 26 19.25 3.88 2.30
CA ARG A 26 20.26 4.30 1.33
C ARG A 26 19.78 4.27 -0.12
N ALA A 27 18.91 3.32 -0.46
CA ALA A 27 18.49 3.09 -1.83
C ALA A 27 17.05 2.52 -1.90
N PRO A 28 16.04 3.28 -1.42
CA PRO A 28 14.70 2.75 -1.13
C PRO A 28 13.90 2.31 -2.37
N PHE A 29 14.31 2.76 -3.55
CA PHE A 29 13.63 2.51 -4.81
C PHE A 29 14.48 1.70 -5.81
N LYS A 30 15.65 1.20 -5.39
CA LYS A 30 16.63 0.57 -6.32
C LYS A 30 16.09 -0.63 -7.08
N ASP A 31 15.20 -1.40 -6.45
CA ASP A 31 14.64 -2.64 -7.00
C ASP A 31 13.29 -2.41 -7.69
N LEU A 32 12.88 -1.14 -7.87
CA LEU A 32 11.61 -0.75 -8.48
C LEU A 32 11.82 -0.13 -9.85
N LYS A 33 11.00 -0.51 -10.83
CA LYS A 33 10.98 0.02 -12.19
C LYS A 33 10.10 1.27 -12.29
N ILE A 34 10.56 2.33 -11.63
CA ILE A 34 9.91 3.64 -11.66
C ILE A 34 10.52 4.47 -12.79
N ASN A 35 9.69 5.07 -13.64
CA ASN A 35 10.13 5.98 -14.69
C ASN A 35 10.93 7.15 -14.10
N ASP A 36 11.90 7.64 -14.88
CA ASP A 36 12.66 8.83 -14.47
C ASP A 36 11.76 10.07 -14.49
N ALA A 37 11.65 10.70 -13.32
CA ALA A 37 10.82 11.87 -13.09
C ALA A 37 11.61 13.19 -13.24
N GLN A 38 12.89 13.16 -13.61
CA GLN A 38 13.69 14.37 -13.83
C GLN A 38 13.10 15.29 -14.89
N ILE A 39 12.31 14.76 -15.82
CA ILE A 39 11.57 15.57 -16.79
C ILE A 39 10.64 16.60 -16.13
N LEU A 40 10.16 16.36 -14.90
CA LEU A 40 9.37 17.32 -14.11
C LEU A 40 10.16 18.56 -13.69
N ASP A 41 11.49 18.52 -13.69
CA ASP A 41 12.33 19.68 -13.39
C ASP A 41 12.27 20.76 -14.49
N THR A 42 11.88 20.37 -15.69
CA THR A 42 11.68 21.30 -16.81
C THR A 42 10.45 22.19 -16.62
N VAL A 43 9.51 21.79 -15.76
CA VAL A 43 8.28 22.53 -15.46
C VAL A 43 8.61 23.69 -14.54
N LYS A 44 8.64 24.90 -15.12
CA LYS A 44 8.88 26.15 -14.39
C LYS A 44 7.56 26.73 -13.87
N GLY A 45 7.57 27.20 -12.63
CA GLY A 45 6.42 27.91 -12.06
C GLY A 45 5.25 27.00 -11.66
N ARG A 46 4.05 27.56 -11.76
CA ARG A 46 2.78 26.92 -11.37
C ARG A 46 1.72 27.28 -12.42
N GLU A 47 0.82 26.34 -12.65
CA GLU A 47 -0.34 26.48 -13.54
C GLU A 47 -1.63 26.67 -12.74
N ILE A 48 -2.67 27.18 -13.40
CA ILE A 48 -4.02 27.31 -12.83
C ILE A 48 -4.81 26.05 -13.16
N CYS A 49 -5.40 25.41 -12.14
CA CYS A 49 -6.32 24.30 -12.37
C CYS A 49 -7.60 24.80 -13.04
N GLU A 50 -7.99 24.19 -14.17
CA GLU A 50 -9.17 24.60 -14.95
C GLU A 50 -10.51 24.35 -14.24
N HIS A 51 -10.54 23.51 -13.20
CA HIS A 51 -11.77 23.17 -12.47
C HIS A 51 -11.99 24.00 -11.20
N CYS A 52 -10.95 24.26 -10.41
CA CYS A 52 -11.07 25.02 -9.16
C CYS A 52 -10.33 26.36 -9.15
N TYR A 53 -9.66 26.71 -10.25
CA TYR A 53 -8.92 27.97 -10.45
C TYR A 53 -7.79 28.23 -9.44
N ARG A 54 -7.39 27.22 -8.67
CA ARG A 54 -6.28 27.32 -7.72
C ARG A 54 -4.94 27.07 -8.43
N SER A 55 -3.91 27.81 -8.02
CA SER A 55 -2.53 27.62 -8.51
C SER A 55 -1.92 26.31 -7.99
N ARG A 56 -1.34 25.51 -8.90
CA ARG A 56 -0.81 24.16 -8.67
C ARG A 56 0.48 23.96 -9.47
N LYS A 57 1.36 23.05 -9.03
CA LYS A 57 2.63 22.80 -9.74
C LYS A 57 2.50 21.76 -10.86
N PHE A 58 2.10 20.53 -10.53
CA PHE A 58 2.01 19.42 -11.49
C PHE A 58 0.58 18.91 -11.66
N PHE A 59 -0.13 18.75 -10.54
CA PHE A 59 -1.50 18.27 -10.48
C PHE A 59 -2.27 18.99 -9.38
N CYS A 60 -3.59 18.97 -9.50
CA CYS A 60 -4.49 19.57 -8.54
C CYS A 60 -4.83 18.56 -7.43
N TYR A 61 -4.46 18.89 -6.20
CA TYR A 61 -4.78 18.09 -5.02
C TYR A 61 -6.23 18.27 -4.50
N THR A 62 -7.05 19.06 -5.19
CA THR A 62 -8.48 19.24 -4.90
C THR A 62 -9.34 18.54 -5.96
N CYS A 63 -9.01 18.74 -7.24
CA CYS A 63 -9.75 18.16 -8.36
C CYS A 63 -9.20 16.80 -8.82
N PHE A 64 -8.04 16.40 -8.30
CA PHE A 64 -7.36 15.14 -8.61
C PHE A 64 -7.00 14.96 -10.09
N THR A 65 -6.79 16.06 -10.81
CA THR A 65 -6.42 16.08 -12.24
C THR A 65 -5.02 16.67 -12.46
N PRO A 66 -4.31 16.28 -13.54
CA PRO A 66 -3.13 17.00 -14.00
C PRO A 66 -3.42 18.49 -14.22
N VAL A 67 -2.45 19.37 -13.98
CA VAL A 67 -2.49 20.78 -14.40
C VAL A 67 -1.42 21.13 -15.43
N ILE A 68 -0.56 20.18 -15.76
CA ILE A 68 0.40 20.26 -16.87
C ILE A 68 0.09 19.13 -17.86
N ASP A 69 0.75 19.17 -19.01
CA ASP A 69 0.62 18.19 -20.09
C ASP A 69 0.72 16.73 -19.58
N GLN A 70 -0.16 15.86 -20.07
CA GLN A 70 -0.24 14.47 -19.63
C GLN A 70 0.99 13.65 -20.03
N LYS A 71 1.82 14.11 -20.98
CA LYS A 71 3.07 13.43 -21.36
C LYS A 71 4.07 13.28 -20.20
N TYR A 72 3.95 14.10 -19.16
CA TYR A 72 4.81 14.03 -17.97
C TYR A 72 4.38 12.93 -16.98
N PHE A 73 3.27 12.23 -17.23
CA PHE A 73 2.62 11.30 -16.33
C PHE A 73 2.63 9.89 -16.93
N PRO A 74 3.29 8.90 -16.30
CA PRO A 74 3.12 7.52 -16.73
C PRO A 74 1.69 7.08 -16.41
N ARG A 75 0.88 6.87 -17.45
CA ARG A 75 -0.49 6.37 -17.29
C ARG A 75 -0.49 4.92 -16.88
N LEU A 76 -1.30 4.60 -15.88
CA LEU A 76 -1.39 3.26 -15.30
C LEU A 76 -2.79 2.69 -15.44
N LYS A 77 -2.84 1.39 -15.74
CA LYS A 77 -4.03 0.56 -15.64
C LYS A 77 -3.88 -0.38 -14.46
N LEU A 78 -4.84 -0.36 -13.54
CA LEU A 78 -4.81 -1.20 -12.34
C LEU A 78 -5.66 -2.46 -12.52
N PRO A 79 -5.30 -3.58 -11.86
CA PRO A 79 -6.03 -4.84 -12.00
C PRO A 79 -7.40 -4.84 -11.31
N VAL A 80 -7.62 -3.89 -10.39
CA VAL A 80 -8.85 -3.73 -9.60
C VAL A 80 -9.15 -2.25 -9.44
N LYS A 81 -10.42 -1.90 -9.19
CA LYS A 81 -10.80 -0.54 -8.85
C LYS A 81 -10.34 -0.18 -7.44
N ILE A 82 -9.95 1.07 -7.25
CA ILE A 82 -9.49 1.59 -5.97
C ILE A 82 -10.30 2.83 -5.62
N ASP A 83 -11.02 2.76 -4.51
CA ASP A 83 -11.70 3.91 -3.96
C ASP A 83 -10.99 4.37 -2.69
N ILE A 84 -10.78 5.68 -2.58
CA ILE A 84 -10.08 6.27 -1.43
C ILE A 84 -11.04 7.22 -0.74
N ILE A 85 -11.40 6.91 0.50
CA ILE A 85 -12.21 7.78 1.35
C ILE A 85 -11.26 8.70 2.13
N LYS A 86 -11.23 9.95 1.72
CA LYS A 86 -10.35 10.99 2.26
C LYS A 86 -11.03 11.75 3.38
N HIS A 87 -10.34 11.91 4.51
CA HIS A 87 -10.82 12.72 5.61
C HIS A 87 -10.80 14.23 5.26
N PRO A 88 -11.87 14.99 5.51
CA PRO A 88 -11.99 16.38 5.04
C PRO A 88 -11.01 17.34 5.70
N ARG A 89 -10.50 17.02 6.90
CA ARG A 89 -9.48 17.82 7.60
C ARG A 89 -8.05 17.47 7.20
N GLU A 90 -7.85 16.49 6.32
CA GLU A 90 -6.52 16.14 5.86
C GLU A 90 -6.01 17.21 4.89
N ILE A 91 -4.81 17.73 5.14
CA ILE A 91 -4.25 18.82 4.35
C ILE A 91 -4.01 18.32 2.92
N GLU A 92 -4.67 18.95 1.95
CA GLU A 92 -4.70 18.48 0.56
C GLU A 92 -3.29 18.27 -0.01
N GLY A 93 -2.37 19.23 0.18
CA GLY A 93 -0.99 19.15 -0.30
C GLY A 93 -0.06 18.19 0.46
N LYS A 94 -0.57 17.47 1.47
CA LYS A 94 0.19 16.42 2.18
C LYS A 94 -0.25 15.00 1.79
N SER A 95 -1.46 14.85 1.25
CA SER A 95 -2.00 13.56 0.86
C SER A 95 -1.24 13.00 -0.33
N THR A 96 -0.85 11.74 -0.25
CA THR A 96 -0.26 11.00 -1.37
C THR A 96 -1.30 10.23 -2.17
N ALA A 97 -2.56 10.17 -1.71
CA ALA A 97 -3.66 9.52 -2.41
C ALA A 97 -3.87 10.09 -3.83
N VAL A 98 -3.69 11.40 -3.99
CA VAL A 98 -3.80 12.08 -5.29
C VAL A 98 -2.82 11.54 -6.33
N HIS A 99 -1.68 10.98 -5.93
CA HIS A 99 -0.74 10.38 -6.88
C HIS A 99 -1.42 9.24 -7.65
N ALA A 100 -2.16 8.36 -6.96
CA ALA A 100 -2.87 7.25 -7.58
C ALA A 100 -3.98 7.74 -8.52
N ALA A 101 -4.82 8.67 -8.06
CA ALA A 101 -5.91 9.25 -8.86
C ALA A 101 -5.41 9.93 -10.14
N VAL A 102 -4.28 10.61 -10.06
CA VAL A 102 -3.70 11.31 -11.21
C VAL A 102 -3.02 10.34 -12.19
N LEU A 103 -2.39 9.27 -11.71
CA LEU A 103 -1.66 8.31 -12.55
C LEU A 103 -2.59 7.25 -13.18
N ALA A 104 -3.64 6.85 -12.47
CA ALA A 104 -4.63 5.83 -12.89
C ALA A 104 -6.07 6.35 -12.78
N PRO A 105 -6.46 7.43 -13.51
CA PRO A 105 -7.74 8.12 -13.33
C PRO A 105 -8.96 7.25 -13.67
N GLU A 106 -8.81 6.21 -14.48
CA GLU A 106 -9.90 5.29 -14.81
C GLU A 106 -10.20 4.29 -13.70
N ASP A 107 -9.21 3.99 -12.85
CA ASP A 107 -9.27 2.90 -11.88
C ASP A 107 -9.23 3.39 -10.43
N VAL A 108 -8.91 4.66 -10.20
CA VAL A 108 -8.79 5.25 -8.86
C VAL A 108 -9.73 6.43 -8.72
N LYS A 109 -10.58 6.42 -7.68
CA LYS A 109 -11.44 7.55 -7.34
C LYS A 109 -11.28 7.95 -5.87
N ILE A 110 -11.31 9.26 -5.62
CA ILE A 110 -11.21 9.83 -4.27
C ILE A 110 -12.56 10.43 -3.90
N TYR A 111 -13.05 10.10 -2.71
CA TYR A 111 -14.27 10.63 -2.10
C TYR A 111 -13.90 11.42 -0.85
N ILE A 112 -14.48 12.60 -0.67
CA ILE A 112 -14.28 13.38 0.56
C ILE A 112 -15.36 12.98 1.56
N TYR A 113 -14.98 12.40 2.69
CA TYR A 113 -15.92 12.00 3.74
C TYR A 113 -16.81 13.19 4.16
N PRO A 114 -18.16 13.05 4.20
CA PRO A 114 -18.92 11.80 4.30
C PRO A 114 -19.39 11.18 2.96
N ASP A 115 -18.88 11.63 1.82
CA ASP A 115 -19.11 10.99 0.51
C ASP A 115 -18.40 9.64 0.45
N PHE A 116 -19.05 8.65 -0.18
CA PHE A 116 -18.57 7.26 -0.25
C PHE A 116 -18.77 6.69 -1.66
N PRO A 117 -17.98 5.67 -2.03
CA PRO A 117 -18.31 4.84 -3.19
C PRO A 117 -19.62 4.09 -2.95
N GLU A 118 -20.32 3.80 -4.05
CA GLU A 118 -21.41 2.84 -4.04
C GLU A 118 -20.81 1.44 -3.89
N ILE A 119 -21.22 0.73 -2.83
CA ILE A 119 -20.77 -0.64 -2.54
C ILE A 119 -21.92 -1.56 -2.92
N LEU A 120 -21.76 -2.27 -4.03
CA LEU A 120 -22.76 -3.21 -4.54
C LEU A 120 -22.63 -4.55 -3.79
N GLU A 121 -23.74 -5.12 -3.33
CA GLU A 121 -23.75 -6.37 -2.54
C GLU A 121 -23.03 -7.56 -3.23
N ASN A 122 -23.09 -7.63 -4.56
CA ASN A 122 -22.51 -8.72 -5.36
C ASN A 122 -21.09 -8.44 -5.86
N GLU A 123 -20.49 -7.32 -5.47
CA GLU A 123 -19.13 -6.99 -5.87
C GLU A 123 -18.13 -7.38 -4.80
N GLU A 124 -17.13 -8.16 -5.20
CA GLU A 124 -16.03 -8.61 -4.34
C GLU A 124 -15.15 -7.41 -3.94
N THR A 125 -15.60 -6.68 -2.92
CA THR A 125 -15.03 -5.44 -2.40
C THR A 125 -14.39 -5.68 -1.04
N VAL A 126 -13.17 -5.17 -0.85
CA VAL A 126 -12.44 -5.27 0.41
C VAL A 126 -12.06 -3.91 0.96
N LEU A 127 -11.89 -3.82 2.28
CA LEU A 127 -11.35 -2.65 2.96
C LEU A 127 -9.89 -2.90 3.33
N ILE A 128 -8.96 -2.07 2.86
CA ILE A 128 -7.55 -2.14 3.25
C ILE A 128 -7.36 -1.35 4.53
N PHE A 129 -7.41 -2.05 5.67
CA PHE A 129 -7.31 -1.44 6.99
C PHE A 129 -6.84 -2.46 8.04
N PRO A 130 -5.85 -2.12 8.90
CA PRO A 130 -5.34 -3.04 9.92
C PRO A 130 -6.28 -3.09 11.14
N SER A 131 -7.44 -3.71 11.00
CA SER A 131 -8.36 -3.98 12.11
C SER A 131 -7.96 -5.25 12.88
N LYS A 132 -8.53 -5.46 14.08
CA LYS A 132 -8.28 -6.69 14.87
C LYS A 132 -8.76 -7.96 14.16
N ALA A 133 -9.77 -7.85 13.30
CA ALA A 133 -10.34 -8.95 12.53
C ALA A 133 -9.80 -8.99 11.09
N ALA A 134 -8.81 -8.15 10.77
CA ALA A 134 -8.23 -8.11 9.44
C ALA A 134 -7.49 -9.41 9.13
N VAL A 135 -7.63 -9.88 7.90
CA VAL A 135 -6.91 -11.04 7.38
C VAL A 135 -5.85 -10.60 6.38
N THR A 136 -4.90 -11.49 6.08
CA THR A 136 -3.89 -11.22 5.05
C THR A 136 -4.51 -11.26 3.64
N ILE A 137 -3.80 -10.70 2.66
CA ILE A 137 -4.18 -10.82 1.24
C ILE A 137 -4.24 -12.29 0.81
N ASP A 138 -3.36 -13.15 1.33
CA ASP A 138 -3.32 -14.57 0.98
C ASP A 138 -4.65 -15.28 1.26
N ASN A 139 -5.32 -14.91 2.37
CA ASN A 139 -6.61 -15.47 2.75
C ASN A 139 -7.75 -15.08 1.79
N LEU A 140 -7.56 -14.11 0.89
CA LEU A 140 -8.52 -13.83 -0.20
C LEU A 140 -8.51 -14.94 -1.27
N PHE A 141 -7.40 -15.68 -1.37
CA PHE A 141 -7.21 -16.72 -2.38
C PHE A 141 -7.64 -18.10 -1.90
N ILE A 142 -8.16 -18.23 -0.68
CA ILE A 142 -8.59 -19.51 -0.11
C ILE A 142 -10.12 -19.55 -0.10
N LYS A 143 -10.72 -20.56 -0.73
CA LYS A 143 -12.16 -20.85 -0.75
C LYS A 143 -12.44 -22.20 -0.11
N GLU A 144 -13.43 -22.25 0.76
CA GLU A 144 -13.97 -23.51 1.27
C GLU A 144 -14.95 -24.10 0.24
N VAL A 145 -14.79 -25.38 -0.06
CA VAL A 145 -15.65 -26.13 -0.98
C VAL A 145 -16.16 -27.36 -0.24
N GLN A 146 -17.47 -27.56 -0.26
CA GLN A 146 -18.09 -28.77 0.29
C GLN A 146 -18.29 -29.79 -0.83
N GLN A 147 -17.75 -30.99 -0.64
CA GLN A 147 -17.91 -32.11 -1.57
C GLN A 147 -18.05 -33.40 -0.76
N ASP A 148 -19.11 -34.18 -1.03
CA ASP A 148 -19.39 -35.46 -0.37
C ASP A 148 -19.36 -35.42 1.18
N GLY A 149 -19.87 -34.34 1.76
CA GLY A 149 -19.90 -34.14 3.23
C GLY A 149 -18.54 -33.80 3.86
N LYS A 150 -17.51 -33.57 3.04
CA LYS A 150 -16.17 -33.13 3.47
C LYS A 150 -15.89 -31.69 3.01
N THR A 151 -15.18 -30.93 3.85
CA THR A 151 -14.74 -29.57 3.56
C THR A 151 -13.33 -29.59 3.01
N PHE A 152 -13.13 -28.99 1.83
CA PHE A 152 -11.82 -28.84 1.19
C PHE A 152 -11.47 -27.36 1.04
N LEU A 153 -10.18 -27.04 1.17
CA LEU A 153 -9.65 -25.71 0.90
C LEU A 153 -9.12 -25.66 -0.53
N LYS A 154 -9.80 -24.90 -1.39
CA LYS A 154 -9.36 -24.64 -2.77
C LYS A 154 -8.67 -23.28 -2.84
N ARG A 155 -7.46 -23.26 -3.40
CA ARG A 155 -6.76 -22.02 -3.69
C ARG A 155 -7.11 -21.49 -5.08
N ILE A 156 -7.50 -20.23 -5.15
CA ILE A 156 -7.68 -19.44 -6.37
C ILE A 156 -6.31 -19.16 -6.98
N ARG A 157 -6.17 -19.32 -8.30
CA ARG A 157 -4.91 -19.13 -9.02
C ARG A 157 -5.18 -18.44 -10.35
N ASN A 158 -4.20 -17.67 -10.82
CA ASN A 158 -4.21 -16.99 -12.12
C ASN A 158 -5.38 -16.00 -12.34
N GLU A 159 -6.03 -15.57 -11.26
CA GLU A 159 -7.09 -14.58 -11.27
C GLU A 159 -7.12 -13.81 -9.95
N TYR A 160 -7.71 -12.62 -9.96
CA TYR A 160 -7.89 -11.82 -8.75
C TYR A 160 -9.26 -12.13 -8.13
N PRO A 161 -9.33 -12.46 -6.82
CA PRO A 161 -10.57 -12.82 -6.15
C PRO A 161 -11.44 -11.61 -5.76
N ILE A 162 -11.03 -10.40 -6.16
CA ILE A 162 -11.66 -9.14 -5.81
C ILE A 162 -11.67 -8.21 -7.02
N LYS A 163 -12.66 -7.33 -7.06
CA LYS A 163 -12.82 -6.32 -8.12
C LYS A 163 -12.51 -4.91 -7.65
N ARG A 164 -12.61 -4.68 -6.33
CA ARG A 164 -12.48 -3.36 -5.74
C ARG A 164 -11.80 -3.40 -4.37
N ALA A 165 -10.97 -2.39 -4.10
CA ALA A 165 -10.36 -2.16 -2.81
C ALA A 165 -10.60 -0.73 -2.33
N ILE A 166 -11.04 -0.59 -1.08
CA ILE A 166 -11.29 0.69 -0.44
C ILE A 166 -10.14 1.02 0.52
N PHE A 167 -9.64 2.25 0.46
CA PHE A 167 -8.60 2.80 1.34
C PHE A 167 -9.13 4.02 2.11
N ILE A 168 -8.54 4.31 3.26
CA ILE A 168 -8.84 5.52 4.05
C ILE A 168 -7.63 6.46 4.02
N ASP A 169 -7.77 7.64 3.43
CA ASP A 169 -6.72 8.68 3.42
C ASP A 169 -6.95 9.69 4.56
N SER A 170 -6.22 9.51 5.65
CA SER A 170 -6.34 10.36 6.85
C SER A 170 -5.08 10.25 7.72
N THR A 171 -4.93 11.16 8.68
CA THR A 171 -4.03 10.88 9.81
C THR A 171 -4.53 9.69 10.63
N TRP A 172 -3.61 8.91 11.21
CA TRP A 172 -3.94 7.78 12.09
C TRP A 172 -4.83 8.12 13.30
N HIS A 173 -4.82 9.38 13.75
CA HIS A 173 -5.69 9.83 14.83
C HIS A 173 -7.14 10.05 14.34
N GLN A 174 -7.30 10.48 13.09
CA GLN A 174 -8.60 10.79 12.48
C GLN A 174 -9.27 9.56 11.84
N THR A 175 -8.50 8.57 11.41
CA THR A 175 -8.99 7.40 10.65
C THR A 175 -10.17 6.66 11.29
N LYS A 176 -10.24 6.68 12.63
CA LYS A 176 -11.29 5.98 13.41
C LYS A 176 -12.71 6.48 13.12
N SER A 177 -12.89 7.75 12.72
CA SER A 177 -14.23 8.27 12.40
C SER A 177 -14.77 7.62 11.12
N ILE A 178 -13.93 7.50 10.10
CA ILE A 178 -14.28 6.89 8.82
C ILE A 178 -14.43 5.38 8.98
N TYR A 179 -13.47 4.71 9.64
CA TYR A 179 -13.50 3.26 9.85
C TYR A 179 -14.77 2.76 10.58
N LYS A 180 -15.35 3.57 11.48
CA LYS A 180 -16.55 3.21 12.25
C LYS A 180 -17.87 3.44 11.49
N ASP A 181 -17.82 4.04 10.29
CA ASP A 181 -19.00 4.26 9.46
C ASP A 181 -19.68 2.93 9.13
N GLN A 182 -21.02 2.91 9.16
CA GLN A 182 -21.80 1.70 8.94
C GLN A 182 -21.56 1.08 7.57
N ARG A 183 -21.28 1.92 6.55
CA ARG A 183 -21.04 1.48 5.17
C ARG A 183 -19.77 0.64 5.00
N LEU A 184 -18.88 0.62 6.00
CA LEU A 184 -17.66 -0.20 5.97
C LEU A 184 -17.74 -1.46 6.85
N ARG A 185 -18.78 -1.61 7.68
CA ARG A 185 -18.81 -2.64 8.74
C ARG A 185 -18.77 -4.07 8.21
N ASP A 186 -19.45 -4.30 7.09
CA ASP A 186 -19.59 -5.64 6.52
C ASP A 186 -18.48 -5.96 5.50
N LEU A 187 -17.58 -4.99 5.24
CA LEU A 187 -16.45 -5.22 4.37
C LEU A 187 -15.37 -6.03 5.07
N ARG A 188 -14.88 -7.06 4.36
CA ARG A 188 -13.71 -7.82 4.79
C ARG A 188 -12.49 -6.89 4.88
N CYS A 189 -11.93 -6.79 6.07
CA CYS A 189 -10.71 -6.02 6.32
C CYS A 189 -9.46 -6.81 5.92
N ILE A 190 -8.55 -6.16 5.21
CA ILE A 190 -7.29 -6.73 4.76
C ILE A 190 -6.13 -5.95 5.36
N VAL A 191 -5.19 -6.69 5.96
CA VAL A 191 -3.92 -6.17 6.46
C VAL A 191 -2.79 -6.51 5.48
N LEU A 192 -1.98 -5.51 5.16
CA LEU A 192 -0.82 -5.64 4.29
C LEU A 192 0.38 -6.17 5.07
N LYS A 193 1.34 -6.79 4.39
CA LYS A 193 2.64 -7.08 5.00
C LYS A 193 3.33 -5.79 5.39
N SER A 194 3.97 -5.81 6.57
CA SER A 194 4.73 -4.67 7.06
C SER A 194 5.92 -4.37 6.13
N ARG A 195 5.97 -3.14 5.64
CA ARG A 195 7.10 -2.57 4.89
C ARG A 195 7.49 -1.25 5.53
N ILE A 196 8.78 -0.93 5.49
CA ILE A 196 9.30 0.36 5.94
C ILE A 196 8.82 1.47 4.98
N SER A 197 8.13 2.46 5.53
CA SER A 197 7.69 3.64 4.79
C SER A 197 8.85 4.62 4.57
N GLN A 198 8.89 5.20 3.39
CA GLN A 198 9.81 6.27 3.00
C GLN A 198 9.12 7.64 3.04
N PHE A 199 7.98 7.74 3.71
CA PHE A 199 7.27 9.00 3.82
C PHE A 199 8.03 9.98 4.72
N TRP A 200 8.42 11.11 4.13
CA TRP A 200 9.31 12.11 4.72
C TRP A 200 8.63 13.03 5.75
N ARG A 201 7.31 12.96 5.91
CA ARG A 201 6.60 13.79 6.90
C ARG A 201 6.52 13.06 8.22
N HIS A 202 6.98 13.70 9.29
CA HIS A 202 6.91 13.12 10.63
C HIS A 202 5.45 12.88 11.06
N GLN A 203 5.18 11.66 11.50
CA GLN A 203 3.91 11.24 12.07
C GLN A 203 4.13 10.91 13.56
N LYS A 204 3.61 11.75 14.45
CA LYS A 204 3.78 11.58 15.90
C LYS A 204 3.21 10.24 16.37
N LYS A 205 3.94 9.55 17.26
CA LYS A 205 3.51 8.30 17.92
C LYS A 205 3.08 7.20 16.94
N SER A 206 3.74 7.12 15.79
CA SER A 206 3.53 6.06 14.81
C SER A 206 4.86 5.34 14.52
N PRO A 207 4.82 4.04 14.23
CA PRO A 207 6.01 3.30 13.83
C PRO A 207 6.37 3.57 12.36
N ARG A 208 7.59 3.21 11.96
CA ARG A 208 8.12 3.38 10.59
C ARG A 208 7.36 2.60 9.52
N TRP A 209 6.66 1.54 9.90
CA TRP A 209 5.92 0.67 8.99
C TRP A 209 4.48 1.15 8.71
N TYR A 210 4.10 2.31 9.24
CA TYR A 210 2.87 3.00 8.82
C TYR A 210 3.11 3.68 7.47
N LEU A 211 2.58 3.05 6.42
CA LEU A 211 2.69 3.49 5.03
C LEU A 211 1.88 4.76 4.75
N ALA A 212 2.38 5.61 3.85
CA ALA A 212 1.55 6.62 3.21
C ALA A 212 0.54 5.94 2.26
N THR A 213 -0.57 6.61 1.95
CA THR A 213 -1.67 6.02 1.15
C THR A 213 -1.19 5.44 -0.19
N ILE A 214 -0.31 6.15 -0.91
CA ILE A 214 0.25 5.63 -2.18
C ILE A 214 1.15 4.41 -2.00
N GLU A 215 1.93 4.36 -0.90
CA GLU A 215 2.77 3.19 -0.59
C GLU A 215 1.90 2.00 -0.22
N ALA A 216 0.80 2.21 0.50
CA ALA A 216 -0.18 1.17 0.84
C ALA A 216 -0.86 0.62 -0.41
N ILE A 217 -1.27 1.47 -1.35
CA ILE A 217 -1.86 1.05 -2.64
C ILE A 217 -0.85 0.22 -3.44
N HIS A 218 0.38 0.70 -3.56
CA HIS A 218 1.45 -0.01 -4.25
C HIS A 218 1.73 -1.38 -3.61
N GLN A 219 1.89 -1.43 -2.28
CA GLN A 219 2.12 -2.66 -1.53
C GLN A 219 0.98 -3.66 -1.70
N PHE A 220 -0.27 -3.19 -1.63
CA PHE A 220 -1.46 -4.00 -1.86
C PHE A 220 -1.45 -4.66 -3.25
N LEU A 221 -1.17 -3.90 -4.32
CA LEU A 221 -1.18 -4.44 -5.68
C LEU A 221 -0.06 -5.46 -5.93
N ILE A 222 1.12 -5.24 -5.36
CA ILE A 222 2.22 -6.22 -5.42
C ILE A 222 1.78 -7.51 -4.73
N GLU A 223 1.31 -7.43 -3.49
CA GLU A 223 0.89 -8.63 -2.75
C GLU A 223 -0.26 -9.36 -3.42
N LEU A 224 -1.25 -8.63 -3.94
CA LEU A 224 -2.38 -9.20 -4.66
C LEU A 224 -1.92 -9.95 -5.93
N HIS A 225 -0.98 -9.36 -6.68
CA HIS A 225 -0.43 -9.97 -7.89
C HIS A 225 0.44 -11.18 -7.58
N THR A 226 1.33 -11.08 -6.60
CA THR A 226 2.15 -12.20 -6.15
C THR A 226 1.29 -13.35 -5.65
N CYS A 227 0.25 -13.12 -4.85
CA CYS A 227 -0.65 -14.18 -4.40
C CYS A 227 -1.41 -14.87 -5.56
N ALA A 228 -1.72 -14.13 -6.63
CA ALA A 228 -2.44 -14.63 -7.80
C ALA A 228 -1.56 -15.42 -8.78
N PHE A 229 -0.31 -14.98 -9.00
CA PHE A 229 0.53 -15.44 -10.12
C PHE A 229 1.93 -15.90 -9.73
N ASP A 230 2.48 -15.45 -8.59
CA ASP A 230 3.78 -15.90 -8.13
C ASP A 230 3.57 -17.15 -7.26
N ILE A 231 3.95 -18.30 -7.81
CA ILE A 231 3.96 -19.55 -7.06
C ILE A 231 4.96 -19.40 -5.92
N VAL A 232 4.46 -19.21 -4.71
CA VAL A 232 5.23 -19.54 -3.51
C VAL A 232 5.21 -21.06 -3.42
N GLU A 233 6.38 -21.70 -3.55
CA GLU A 233 6.59 -23.02 -2.99
C GLU A 233 6.32 -22.90 -1.48
N CYS A 234 5.11 -23.23 -1.04
CA CYS A 234 4.85 -23.45 0.38
C CYS A 234 5.53 -24.76 0.77
N ALA A 235 6.85 -24.72 0.97
CA ALA A 235 7.55 -25.76 1.73
C ALA A 235 7.21 -25.54 3.21
N TYR A 236 6.17 -26.21 3.69
CA TYR A 236 5.98 -26.39 5.12
C TYR A 236 7.10 -27.33 5.60
N LYS A 237 7.95 -26.85 6.51
CA LYS A 237 8.75 -27.74 7.34
C LYS A 237 7.82 -28.29 8.41
N GLU A 238 7.58 -29.59 8.38
CA GLU A 238 7.05 -30.34 9.51
C GLU A 238 8.02 -30.15 10.69
N GLU A 239 7.52 -29.57 11.78
CA GLU A 239 8.04 -29.89 13.10
C GLU A 239 6.94 -30.67 13.81
N ASP A 240 7.12 -32.00 13.81
CA ASP A 240 6.30 -32.94 14.57
C ASP A 240 6.23 -32.56 16.04
N LYS A 241 5.00 -32.50 16.56
CA LYS A 241 4.55 -33.36 17.67
C LYS A 241 3.04 -33.26 17.87
N ASP A 242 2.37 -34.34 17.51
CA ASP A 242 1.15 -34.89 18.11
C ASP A 242 -0.07 -33.96 18.22
N LYS A 243 -0.85 -33.90 17.14
CA LYS A 243 -2.32 -34.00 17.17
C LYS A 243 -2.88 -34.23 15.77
N GLU A 244 -3.67 -35.29 15.67
CA GLU A 244 -4.34 -35.80 14.48
C GLU A 244 -5.40 -34.80 13.99
N ASP A 245 -5.04 -33.99 12.98
CA ASP A 245 -5.97 -33.38 12.03
C ASP A 245 -5.17 -33.00 10.77
N SER A 246 -4.82 -34.02 9.99
CA SER A 246 -3.99 -33.91 8.79
C SER A 246 -4.82 -33.34 7.63
N LEU A 247 -4.70 -32.02 7.42
CA LEU A 247 -5.08 -31.38 6.15
C LEU A 247 -4.17 -31.90 5.02
N ASN A 248 -4.56 -33.03 4.42
CA ASN A 248 -3.94 -33.55 3.22
C ASN A 248 -4.19 -32.58 2.04
N PHE A 249 -3.23 -31.70 1.79
CA PHE A 249 -3.14 -30.98 0.52
C PHE A 249 -2.58 -31.93 -0.54
N GLU A 250 -3.42 -32.37 -1.46
CA GLU A 250 -2.98 -33.13 -2.64
C GLU A 250 -1.89 -32.34 -3.39
N LYS A 251 -0.70 -32.93 -3.51
CA LYS A 251 0.36 -32.50 -4.42
C LYS A 251 -0.13 -32.66 -5.86
N LEU A 252 -0.84 -31.65 -6.37
CA LEU A 252 -1.20 -31.56 -7.78
C LEU A 252 0.04 -31.20 -8.61
N ASN A 253 0.39 -32.11 -9.52
CA ASN A 253 1.42 -31.97 -10.56
C ASN A 253 1.33 -30.60 -11.24
N TYR A 254 2.38 -29.78 -11.08
CA TYR A 254 2.46 -28.44 -11.65
C TYR A 254 3.05 -28.51 -13.06
N ASN A 255 2.23 -28.23 -14.08
CA ASN A 255 2.75 -27.79 -15.36
C ASN A 255 3.33 -26.38 -15.20
N ALA A 256 4.55 -26.20 -15.72
CA ALA A 256 5.38 -25.02 -15.57
C ALA A 256 4.61 -23.70 -15.73
N SER A 257 4.87 -22.77 -14.81
CA SER A 257 4.36 -21.39 -14.84
C SER A 257 4.68 -20.72 -16.18
N ASN A 258 3.68 -20.06 -16.74
CA ASN A 258 3.87 -19.15 -17.86
C ASN A 258 4.65 -17.94 -17.32
N SER A 259 5.96 -17.86 -17.61
CA SER A 259 6.89 -16.86 -17.04
C SER A 259 6.42 -15.41 -17.21
N ASN A 260 5.53 -15.16 -18.17
CA ASN A 260 4.94 -13.85 -18.49
C ASN A 260 3.99 -13.26 -17.43
N GLN A 261 3.65 -14.00 -16.37
CA GLN A 261 2.70 -13.53 -15.34
C GLN A 261 3.36 -13.15 -14.01
N LYS A 262 4.68 -13.28 -13.87
CA LYS A 262 5.39 -12.84 -12.66
C LYS A 262 5.35 -11.32 -12.49
N TYR A 263 5.49 -10.85 -11.26
CA TYR A 263 5.63 -9.41 -11.01
C TYR A 263 6.82 -8.83 -11.77
N ASP A 264 6.55 -7.84 -12.61
CA ASP A 264 7.51 -7.25 -13.55
C ASP A 264 7.74 -5.75 -13.30
N GLY A 265 7.20 -5.19 -12.23
CA GLY A 265 7.26 -3.76 -11.92
C GLY A 265 6.10 -2.91 -12.48
N ARG A 266 5.08 -3.54 -13.08
CA ARG A 266 3.91 -2.84 -13.68
C ARG A 266 3.16 -1.86 -12.77
N TYR A 267 3.34 -1.94 -11.45
CA TYR A 267 2.70 -1.02 -10.49
C TYR A 267 3.68 -0.02 -9.87
N ASP A 268 4.99 -0.15 -10.12
CA ASP A 268 6.04 0.66 -9.48
C ASP A 268 5.85 2.15 -9.76
N ASN A 269 5.38 2.49 -10.97
CA ASN A 269 5.08 3.85 -11.37
C ASN A 269 3.98 4.54 -10.54
N LEU A 270 3.21 3.83 -9.70
CA LEU A 270 2.38 4.48 -8.68
C LEU A 270 3.20 5.37 -7.76
N LEU A 271 4.47 5.01 -7.54
CA LEU A 271 5.41 5.76 -6.73
C LEU A 271 6.16 6.84 -7.54
N TYR A 272 5.81 7.11 -8.80
CA TYR A 272 6.49 8.11 -9.66
C TYR A 272 6.59 9.48 -8.98
N PHE A 273 5.47 10.08 -8.58
CA PHE A 273 5.48 11.34 -7.85
C PHE A 273 6.04 11.21 -6.44
N PHE A 274 5.88 10.05 -5.81
CA PHE A 274 6.38 9.82 -4.46
C PHE A 274 7.92 9.83 -4.44
N LYS A 275 8.57 9.09 -5.35
CA LYS A 275 10.02 9.07 -5.55
C LYS A 275 10.55 10.46 -5.91
N TYR A 276 9.92 11.14 -6.86
CA TYR A 276 10.32 12.49 -7.24
C TYR A 276 10.31 13.45 -6.04
N MET A 277 9.21 13.49 -5.28
CA MET A 277 9.09 14.36 -4.11
C MET A 277 10.05 13.95 -2.99
N TYR A 278 10.24 12.64 -2.78
CA TYR A 278 11.24 12.11 -1.86
C TYR A 278 12.63 12.64 -2.24
N GLU A 279 13.07 12.49 -3.47
CA GLU A 279 14.38 12.93 -3.93
C GLU A 279 14.57 14.43 -3.75
N LYS A 280 13.58 15.26 -4.14
CA LYS A 280 13.63 16.71 -3.93
C LYS A 280 13.76 17.10 -2.47
N ILE A 281 13.06 16.42 -1.58
CA ILE A 281 13.12 16.73 -0.15
C ILE A 281 14.49 16.41 0.42
N HIS A 282 15.14 15.34 -0.03
CA HIS A 282 16.50 14.99 0.41
C HIS A 282 17.60 15.85 -0.23
N THR A 283 17.29 16.64 -1.26
CA THR A 283 18.20 17.72 -1.69
C THR A 283 18.18 18.93 -0.74
N ILE A 284 17.11 19.09 0.04
CA ILE A 284 16.90 20.24 0.95
C ILE A 284 17.22 19.86 2.40
N TYR A 285 16.86 18.64 2.80
CA TYR A 285 17.00 18.15 4.16
C TYR A 285 17.88 16.91 4.21
N ASP A 286 18.80 16.91 5.17
CA ASP A 286 19.59 15.73 5.52
C ASP A 286 18.68 14.60 6.03
N HIS A 287 18.76 13.44 5.35
CA HIS A 287 17.97 12.25 5.68
C HIS A 287 18.10 11.89 7.16
N ASP A 288 19.32 11.88 7.71
CA ASP A 288 19.58 11.42 9.07
C ASP A 288 19.11 12.42 10.14
N LYS A 289 18.73 13.63 9.74
CA LYS A 289 18.15 14.65 10.63
C LYS A 289 16.64 14.66 10.64
N LEU A 290 15.99 14.03 9.65
CA LEU A 290 14.54 14.04 9.54
C LEU A 290 13.87 13.13 10.59
N TRP A 291 12.99 13.71 11.40
CA TRP A 291 12.21 13.01 12.42
C TRP A 291 11.30 11.91 11.86
N ALA A 292 11.02 11.91 10.56
CA ALA A 292 10.25 10.86 9.91
C ALA A 292 10.98 9.50 9.91
N TYR A 293 12.31 9.51 9.83
CA TYR A 293 13.19 8.33 9.80
C TYR A 293 13.67 7.89 11.18
N LYS A 294 13.43 8.70 12.22
CA LYS A 294 13.72 8.39 13.62
C LYS A 294 12.55 7.76 14.39
N ARG A 295 11.46 7.42 13.70
CA ARG A 295 10.30 6.74 14.30
C ARG A 295 10.67 5.32 14.74
N PRO A 296 10.01 4.74 15.76
CA PRO A 296 10.31 3.39 16.23
C PRO A 296 10.01 2.33 15.17
N LEU A 297 10.77 1.22 15.23
CA LEU A 297 10.59 0.04 14.38
C LEU A 297 9.70 -1.03 15.02
N ILE A 298 9.42 -0.89 16.33
CA ILE A 298 8.69 -1.82 17.19
C ILE A 298 7.57 -1.05 17.89
#